data_AF-A0A657LKL1-F1
#
_entry.id   AF-A0A657LKL1-F1
#
_cell.length_a   1.000
_cell.length_b   1.000
_cell.length_c   1.000
_cell.angle_alpha   90.00
_cell.angle_beta   90.00
_cell.angle_gamma   90.00
#
_symmetry.space_group_name_H-M   'P 1'
#
loop_
_entity.id
_entity.type
_entity.pdbx_description
1 polymer ?
#
loop_
_entity_poly.entity_id
_entity_poly.type
_entity_poly.pdbx_seq_one_letter_code
_entity_poly.pdbx_strand_id
1 'polypeptide(L)'
;MLFGSRSMRVRLGLQEMTMTVFSRTVLFRCFVAFVFLISANLAVAEDAPETVEDLAGHRLVVEGPFSERVLRIDGRKVHENAFIFIQHRGSIDGVDFVVGTSSAGGNACEGAPFVVSAPPEDDVKFEGPIDSCAFMNVTIEEDRVVFAADPLPDRESERWEWTPASGLRQIASEAFTADNAKGWDDVTPDGVTHPGDLMGFGGLTDAIEDLLGSDRQSFAELIVGIGSGTFENGYFVGSACPKFICLEAGAFIAANPADQTLYLAWKPEGEKIIVRPAVTEWPKPARLALRDWAAQWP
;
A
#
# COMPACT_ATOMS: atom_id res chain seq x y z
N MET A 1 27.77 72.18 0.57
CA MET A 1 27.64 70.83 -0.03
C MET A 1 28.03 69.80 1.01
N LEU A 2 27.14 68.81 1.21
CA LEU A 2 27.32 67.47 1.82
C LEU A 2 27.90 67.40 3.24
N PHE A 3 27.09 66.95 4.21
CA PHE A 3 27.08 65.56 4.70
C PHE A 3 26.06 65.37 5.85
N GLY A 4 25.37 64.21 5.83
CA GLY A 4 25.04 63.44 7.04
C GLY A 4 23.63 63.56 7.61
N SER A 5 22.91 62.44 7.66
CA SER A 5 22.16 62.05 8.86
C SER A 5 21.86 60.54 8.86
N ARG A 6 22.01 59.93 10.04
CA ARG A 6 21.76 58.52 10.39
C ARG A 6 20.45 58.42 11.19
N SER A 7 19.80 57.25 11.08
CA SER A 7 19.02 56.51 12.11
C SER A 7 17.79 57.16 12.76
N MET A 8 16.66 56.42 12.87
CA MET A 8 16.14 55.85 14.15
C MET A 8 14.81 55.09 13.97
N ARG A 9 14.65 53.99 14.72
CA ARG A 9 13.39 53.23 14.96
C ARG A 9 12.49 53.97 15.96
N VAL A 10 11.15 53.86 15.89
CA VAL A 10 10.23 53.73 17.06
C VAL A 10 8.91 53.00 16.66
N ARG A 11 8.34 52.33 17.66
CA ARG A 11 7.18 51.42 17.82
C ARG A 11 5.78 52.09 17.89
N LEU A 12 4.76 51.23 17.67
CA LEU A 12 3.43 51.09 18.35
C LEU A 12 2.30 52.11 18.15
N GLY A 13 1.07 51.58 17.95
CA GLY A 13 -0.10 52.01 18.72
C GLY A 13 -1.41 52.32 17.96
N LEU A 14 -2.38 51.41 18.12
CA LEU A 14 -3.86 51.55 18.10
C LEU A 14 -4.49 52.95 17.95
N GLN A 15 -5.55 53.04 17.14
CA GLN A 15 -6.58 54.07 17.30
C GLN A 15 -7.99 53.55 16.96
N GLU A 16 -8.93 53.97 17.81
CA GLU A 16 -10.32 53.56 17.97
C GLU A 16 -11.25 54.00 16.81
N MET A 17 -12.35 53.27 16.60
CA MET A 17 -13.48 53.73 15.78
C MET A 17 -14.77 53.72 16.61
N THR A 18 -15.29 54.92 16.86
CA THR A 18 -16.56 55.22 17.51
C THR A 18 -17.71 55.19 16.49
N MET A 19 -18.83 54.55 16.86
CA MET A 19 -20.11 54.51 16.13
C MET A 19 -20.95 55.78 16.36
N THR A 20 -21.63 56.27 15.32
CA THR A 20 -22.81 57.14 15.46
C THR A 20 -23.91 56.80 14.43
N VAL A 21 -24.95 56.11 14.92
CA VAL A 21 -26.42 56.27 14.76
C VAL A 21 -27.12 56.41 13.37
N PHE A 22 -27.92 55.37 13.07
CA PHE A 22 -29.29 55.27 12.49
C PHE A 22 -29.98 56.49 11.84
N SER A 23 -30.62 56.27 10.66
CA SER A 23 -32.09 56.00 10.54
C SER A 23 -32.69 56.29 9.14
N ARG A 24 -33.34 55.26 8.57
CA ARG A 24 -34.58 55.22 7.74
C ARG A 24 -34.75 56.12 6.49
N THR A 25 -35.20 55.44 5.41
CA THR A 25 -36.32 55.80 4.48
C THR A 25 -35.95 55.89 2.98
N VAL A 26 -36.22 54.80 2.25
CA VAL A 26 -37.00 54.72 0.98
C VAL A 26 -36.37 55.13 -0.39
N LEU A 27 -36.40 54.11 -1.28
CA LEU A 27 -36.54 54.11 -2.76
C LEU A 27 -35.55 54.90 -3.65
N PHE A 28 -34.80 54.20 -4.53
CA PHE A 28 -35.06 54.13 -6.00
C PHE A 28 -34.01 53.26 -6.75
N ARG A 29 -34.51 52.20 -7.40
CA ARG A 29 -34.13 51.53 -8.68
C ARG A 29 -32.71 51.67 -9.29
N CYS A 30 -32.08 50.50 -9.54
CA CYS A 30 -31.33 50.09 -10.76
C CYS A 30 -30.80 48.65 -10.53
N PHE A 31 -31.53 47.58 -10.87
CA PHE A 31 -31.53 46.86 -12.16
C PHE A 31 -30.14 46.46 -12.70
N VAL A 32 -29.51 45.42 -12.13
CA VAL A 32 -28.73 44.41 -12.89
C VAL A 32 -28.92 43.06 -12.19
N ALA A 33 -29.69 42.18 -12.83
CA ALA A 33 -29.86 40.79 -12.43
C ALA A 33 -28.58 40.02 -12.78
N PHE A 34 -27.82 39.61 -11.77
CA PHE A 34 -26.69 38.71 -11.93
C PHE A 34 -27.23 37.27 -11.90
N VAL A 35 -27.61 36.76 -13.07
CA VAL A 35 -27.92 35.32 -13.26
C VAL A 35 -26.58 34.58 -13.27
N PHE A 36 -26.13 34.14 -12.09
CA PHE A 36 -25.11 33.10 -12.03
C PHE A 36 -25.75 31.80 -12.53
N LEU A 37 -25.44 31.44 -13.77
CA LEU A 37 -25.63 30.09 -14.30
C LEU A 37 -24.81 29.14 -13.41
N ILE A 38 -25.52 28.42 -12.55
CA ILE A 38 -24.99 27.23 -11.88
C ILE A 38 -24.81 26.19 -12.97
N SER A 39 -23.61 26.10 -13.53
CA SER A 39 -23.19 24.95 -14.31
C SER A 39 -23.12 23.77 -13.34
N ALA A 40 -24.22 23.00 -13.25
CA ALA A 40 -24.19 21.68 -12.67
C ALA A 40 -23.23 20.84 -13.53
N ASN A 41 -22.00 20.66 -13.07
CA ASN A 41 -21.13 19.59 -13.55
C ASN A 41 -21.82 18.29 -13.14
N LEU A 42 -22.66 17.74 -14.03
CA LEU A 42 -22.97 16.33 -13.99
C LEU A 42 -21.65 15.62 -14.27
N ALA A 43 -21.00 15.12 -13.21
CA ALA A 43 -19.95 14.14 -13.34
C ALA A 43 -20.59 12.91 -14.00
N VAL A 44 -20.45 12.82 -15.33
CA VAL A 44 -20.72 11.58 -16.05
C VAL A 44 -19.66 10.61 -15.56
N ALA A 45 -20.08 9.58 -14.82
CA ALA A 45 -19.20 8.46 -14.54
C ALA A 45 -18.77 7.91 -15.90
N GLU A 46 -17.47 7.96 -16.19
CA GLU A 46 -16.94 7.44 -17.44
C GLU A 46 -17.09 5.91 -17.41
N ASP A 47 -17.82 5.38 -18.39
CA ASP A 47 -17.96 3.94 -18.56
C ASP A 47 -16.57 3.38 -18.90
N ALA A 48 -16.10 2.45 -18.07
CA ALA A 48 -14.90 1.70 -18.37
C ALA A 48 -15.19 0.74 -19.53
N PRO A 49 -14.21 0.49 -20.44
CA PRO A 49 -14.44 -0.38 -21.59
C PRO A 49 -14.97 -1.75 -21.16
N GLU A 50 -15.96 -2.23 -21.89
CA GLU A 50 -16.51 -3.57 -21.72
C GLU A 50 -15.43 -4.60 -22.09
N THR A 51 -15.27 -5.63 -21.24
CA THR A 51 -14.46 -6.80 -21.57
C THR A 51 -15.41 -7.96 -21.87
N VAL A 52 -15.26 -8.60 -23.02
CA VAL A 52 -16.08 -9.74 -23.43
C VAL A 52 -15.17 -10.92 -23.74
N GLU A 53 -15.41 -12.04 -23.06
CA GLU A 53 -14.68 -13.29 -23.25
C GLU A 53 -15.66 -14.41 -23.61
N ASP A 54 -15.21 -15.33 -24.46
CA ASP A 54 -15.87 -16.61 -24.71
C ASP A 54 -15.16 -17.70 -23.90
N LEU A 55 -15.91 -18.42 -23.08
CA LEU A 55 -15.43 -19.53 -22.27
C LEU A 55 -16.26 -20.77 -22.58
N ALA A 56 -15.75 -21.63 -23.47
CA ALA A 56 -16.44 -22.83 -23.95
C ALA A 56 -17.88 -22.54 -24.44
N GLY A 57 -18.09 -21.43 -25.15
CA GLY A 57 -19.41 -21.00 -25.63
C GLY A 57 -20.25 -20.20 -24.61
N HIS A 58 -19.77 -20.02 -23.38
CA HIS A 58 -20.37 -19.12 -22.40
C HIS A 58 -19.82 -17.71 -22.56
N ARG A 59 -20.71 -16.71 -22.52
CA ARG A 59 -20.34 -15.31 -22.68
C ARG A 59 -20.06 -14.68 -21.32
N LEU A 60 -18.80 -14.34 -21.07
CA LEU A 60 -18.35 -13.59 -19.91
C LEU A 60 -18.27 -12.11 -20.27
N VAL A 61 -18.90 -11.25 -19.47
CA VAL A 61 -18.90 -9.79 -19.70
C VAL A 61 -18.52 -9.08 -18.41
N VAL A 62 -17.49 -8.24 -18.46
CA VAL A 62 -17.19 -7.25 -17.41
C VAL A 62 -17.58 -5.86 -17.93
N GLU A 63 -18.56 -5.25 -17.28
CA GLU A 63 -19.16 -3.97 -17.69
C GLU A 63 -19.40 -3.05 -16.49
N GLY A 64 -19.82 -1.81 -16.75
CA GLY A 64 -20.12 -0.80 -15.73
C GLY A 64 -18.99 0.22 -15.51
N PRO A 65 -19.25 1.27 -14.72
CA PRO A 65 -18.26 2.31 -14.43
C PRO A 65 -17.14 1.80 -13.50
N PHE A 66 -16.01 2.52 -13.44
CA PHE A 66 -14.81 2.17 -12.66
C PHE A 66 -15.01 2.01 -11.13
N SER A 67 -16.20 2.25 -10.59
CA SER A 67 -16.54 2.04 -9.18
C SER A 67 -17.61 0.98 -8.92
N GLU A 68 -18.23 0.45 -9.98
CA GLU A 68 -19.37 -0.48 -9.91
C GLU A 68 -19.26 -1.49 -11.07
N ARG A 69 -18.08 -2.12 -11.22
CA ARG A 69 -17.84 -3.13 -12.25
C ARG A 69 -18.60 -4.40 -11.92
N VAL A 70 -19.27 -4.95 -12.91
CA VAL A 70 -20.09 -6.16 -12.79
C VAL A 70 -19.56 -7.23 -13.72
N LEU A 71 -19.32 -8.44 -13.20
CA LEU A 71 -19.08 -9.64 -13.99
C LEU A 71 -20.41 -10.37 -14.22
N ARG A 72 -20.72 -10.63 -15.48
CA ARG A 72 -21.84 -11.45 -15.91
C ARG A 72 -21.38 -12.68 -16.67
N ILE A 73 -22.10 -13.78 -16.48
CA ILE A 73 -21.95 -15.02 -17.25
C ILE A 73 -23.32 -15.31 -17.86
N ASP A 74 -23.39 -15.34 -19.19
CA ASP A 74 -24.63 -15.52 -19.96
C ASP A 74 -25.74 -14.54 -19.53
N GLY A 75 -25.35 -13.30 -19.24
CA GLY A 75 -26.24 -12.22 -18.80
C GLY A 75 -26.58 -12.24 -17.29
N ARG A 76 -26.30 -13.32 -16.57
CA ARG A 76 -26.50 -13.41 -15.11
C ARG A 76 -25.36 -12.72 -14.38
N LYS A 77 -25.66 -11.78 -13.49
CA LYS A 77 -24.68 -11.20 -12.57
C LYS A 77 -24.14 -12.29 -11.64
N VAL A 78 -22.83 -12.46 -11.61
CA VAL A 78 -22.16 -13.41 -10.72
C VAL A 78 -21.28 -12.73 -9.68
N HIS A 79 -20.73 -11.55 -10.01
CA HIS A 79 -19.85 -10.80 -9.12
C HIS A 79 -19.91 -9.31 -9.40
N GLU A 80 -19.58 -8.49 -8.41
CA GLU A 80 -19.56 -7.03 -8.49
C GLU A 80 -18.49 -6.46 -7.56
N ASN A 81 -17.69 -5.51 -8.06
CA ASN A 81 -16.71 -4.78 -7.26
C ASN A 81 -16.27 -3.49 -7.96
N ALA A 82 -15.44 -2.66 -7.32
CA ALA A 82 -14.94 -1.44 -7.96
C ALA A 82 -14.10 -1.76 -9.21
N PHE A 83 -13.22 -2.76 -9.11
CA PHE A 83 -12.39 -3.22 -10.21
C PHE A 83 -12.55 -4.72 -10.40
N ILE A 84 -12.75 -5.14 -11.65
CA ILE A 84 -12.75 -6.54 -12.08
C ILE A 84 -11.96 -6.62 -13.39
N PHE A 85 -10.97 -7.51 -13.44
CA PHE A 85 -10.15 -7.75 -14.62
C PHE A 85 -10.02 -9.24 -14.88
N ILE A 86 -10.06 -9.65 -16.16
CA ILE A 86 -9.67 -11.00 -16.59
C ILE A 86 -8.22 -10.94 -17.05
N GLN A 87 -7.37 -11.84 -16.57
CA GLN A 87 -5.92 -11.78 -16.75
C GLN A 87 -5.36 -13.00 -17.46
N HIS A 88 -5.85 -14.19 -17.11
CA HIS A 88 -5.37 -15.44 -17.67
C HIS A 88 -6.52 -16.31 -18.17
N ARG A 89 -6.18 -17.18 -19.13
CA ARG A 89 -7.05 -18.21 -19.66
C ARG A 89 -6.26 -19.50 -19.84
N GLY A 90 -6.93 -20.63 -19.70
CA GLY A 90 -6.32 -21.95 -19.88
C GLY A 90 -7.34 -23.06 -19.99
N SER A 91 -6.84 -24.29 -20.06
CA SER A 91 -7.63 -25.50 -20.04
C SER A 91 -6.83 -26.57 -19.29
N ILE A 92 -7.45 -27.24 -18.32
CA ILE A 92 -6.86 -28.34 -17.55
C ILE A 92 -7.88 -29.49 -17.59
N ASP A 93 -7.43 -30.70 -17.96
CA ASP A 93 -8.29 -31.89 -18.08
C ASP A 93 -9.56 -31.67 -18.92
N GLY A 94 -9.47 -30.83 -19.96
CA GLY A 94 -10.60 -30.50 -20.84
C GLY A 94 -11.63 -29.54 -20.24
N VAL A 95 -11.33 -28.92 -19.11
CA VAL A 95 -12.13 -27.85 -18.49
C VAL A 95 -11.46 -26.51 -18.77
N ASP A 96 -12.13 -25.70 -19.60
CA ASP A 96 -11.67 -24.34 -19.88
C ASP A 96 -11.91 -23.44 -18.66
N PHE A 97 -10.97 -22.54 -18.39
CA PHE A 97 -11.07 -21.59 -17.30
C PHE A 97 -10.47 -20.23 -17.65
N VAL A 98 -10.90 -19.22 -16.90
CA VAL A 98 -10.23 -17.91 -16.80
C VAL A 98 -9.90 -17.60 -15.35
N VAL A 99 -8.80 -16.90 -15.14
CA VAL A 99 -8.43 -16.28 -13.87
C VAL A 99 -8.60 -14.77 -14.01
N GLY A 100 -9.33 -14.20 -13.07
CA GLY A 100 -9.46 -12.76 -12.95
C GLY A 100 -9.09 -12.26 -11.56
N THR A 101 -9.08 -10.95 -11.41
CA THR A 101 -8.80 -10.25 -10.17
C THR A 101 -9.93 -9.27 -9.86
N SER A 102 -10.31 -9.18 -8.59
CA SER A 102 -11.37 -8.31 -8.07
C SER A 102 -10.83 -7.43 -6.95
N SER A 103 -11.07 -6.12 -6.98
CA SER A 103 -10.65 -5.19 -5.92
C SER A 103 -11.72 -4.15 -5.62
N ALA A 104 -11.83 -3.77 -4.34
CA ALA A 104 -12.61 -2.61 -3.90
C ALA A 104 -11.94 -1.26 -4.23
N GLY A 105 -10.68 -1.28 -4.69
CA GLY A 105 -9.92 -0.08 -5.00
C GLY A 105 -9.40 0.67 -3.77
N GLY A 106 -8.66 1.75 -4.03
CA GLY A 106 -8.04 2.58 -3.00
C GLY A 106 -6.88 1.89 -2.26
N ASN A 107 -6.56 2.39 -1.07
CA ASN A 107 -5.46 1.86 -0.25
C ASN A 107 -5.91 0.70 0.65
N ALA A 108 -7.01 0.01 0.34
CA ALA A 108 -7.53 -1.07 1.19
C ALA A 108 -6.68 -2.34 1.02
N CYS A 109 -6.92 -3.13 -0.01
CA CYS A 109 -6.21 -4.38 -0.24
C CYS A 109 -5.84 -4.54 -1.71
N GLU A 110 -4.83 -5.36 -1.98
CA GLU A 110 -4.53 -5.79 -3.34
C GLU A 110 -5.73 -6.53 -3.94
N GLY A 111 -5.75 -6.63 -5.27
CA GLY A 111 -6.81 -7.36 -5.94
C GLY A 111 -6.79 -8.85 -5.61
N ALA A 112 -7.94 -9.38 -5.20
CA ALA A 112 -8.14 -10.78 -4.89
C ALA A 112 -8.44 -11.59 -6.16
N PRO A 113 -7.70 -12.68 -6.43
CA PRO A 113 -7.94 -13.50 -7.61
C PRO A 113 -9.23 -14.35 -7.46
N PHE A 114 -9.86 -14.66 -8.58
CA PHE A 114 -10.99 -15.58 -8.71
C PHE A 114 -10.81 -16.46 -9.96
N VAL A 115 -11.52 -17.58 -10.00
CA VAL A 115 -11.57 -18.50 -11.16
C VAL A 115 -12.99 -18.57 -11.69
N VAL A 116 -13.13 -18.55 -13.02
CA VAL A 116 -14.35 -18.98 -13.71
C VAL A 116 -14.02 -20.18 -14.55
N SER A 117 -14.74 -21.29 -14.37
CA SER A 117 -14.49 -22.55 -15.09
C SER A 117 -15.76 -23.07 -15.77
N ALA A 118 -15.59 -23.69 -16.93
CA ALA A 118 -16.68 -24.25 -17.74
C ALA A 118 -16.44 -25.75 -17.96
N PRO A 119 -16.85 -26.63 -17.03
CA PRO A 119 -16.77 -28.06 -17.23
C PRO A 119 -17.76 -28.51 -18.33
N PRO A 120 -17.41 -29.46 -19.21
CA PRO A 120 -18.24 -29.81 -20.38
C PRO A 120 -19.69 -30.23 -20.11
N GLU A 121 -19.97 -30.80 -18.93
CA GLU A 121 -21.27 -31.38 -18.57
C GLU A 121 -21.88 -30.75 -17.29
N ASP A 122 -21.29 -29.65 -16.79
CA ASP A 122 -21.77 -28.91 -15.61
C ASP A 122 -22.03 -27.43 -15.96
N ASP A 123 -22.74 -26.73 -15.08
CA ASP A 123 -22.85 -25.27 -15.14
C ASP A 123 -21.48 -24.60 -14.93
N VAL A 124 -21.29 -23.44 -15.56
CA VAL A 124 -20.12 -22.57 -15.31
C VAL A 124 -20.03 -22.20 -13.83
N LYS A 125 -18.85 -22.41 -13.26
CA LYS A 125 -18.56 -22.17 -11.84
C LYS A 125 -17.79 -20.86 -11.70
N PHE A 126 -18.16 -20.06 -10.70
CA PHE A 126 -17.44 -18.87 -10.25
C PHE A 126 -16.92 -19.16 -8.84
N GLU A 127 -15.61 -19.13 -8.65
CA GLU A 127 -14.94 -19.51 -7.41
C GLU A 127 -14.01 -18.38 -6.96
N GLY A 128 -14.23 -17.89 -5.73
CA GLY A 128 -13.55 -16.72 -5.19
C GLY A 128 -14.47 -15.48 -5.14
N PRO A 129 -13.90 -14.25 -5.08
CA PRO A 129 -12.47 -13.96 -4.93
C PRO A 129 -11.87 -14.57 -3.66
N ILE A 130 -10.57 -14.89 -3.68
CA ILE A 130 -9.85 -15.34 -2.48
C ILE A 130 -9.87 -14.21 -1.44
N ASP A 131 -10.29 -14.51 -0.21
CA ASP A 131 -10.33 -13.55 0.89
C ASP A 131 -8.91 -13.29 1.43
N SER A 132 -8.11 -12.54 0.66
CA SER A 132 -6.77 -12.14 1.00
C SER A 132 -6.54 -10.66 0.73
N CYS A 133 -5.72 -10.05 1.57
CA CYS A 133 -5.21 -8.70 1.37
C CYS A 133 -3.76 -8.66 0.89
N ALA A 134 -3.14 -9.83 0.66
CA ALA A 134 -1.82 -9.94 0.09
C ALA A 134 -1.85 -9.96 -1.44
N PHE A 135 -0.75 -9.55 -2.06
CA PHE A 135 -0.56 -9.73 -3.48
C PHE A 135 -0.41 -11.24 -3.77
N MET A 136 -1.29 -11.79 -4.61
CA MET A 136 -1.26 -13.20 -5.01
C MET A 136 -0.56 -13.34 -6.37
N ASN A 137 0.54 -14.08 -6.40
CA ASN A 137 1.11 -14.58 -7.65
C ASN A 137 0.22 -15.70 -8.19
N VAL A 138 -0.03 -15.70 -9.51
CA VAL A 138 -0.78 -16.77 -10.21
C VAL A 138 0.17 -17.57 -11.06
N THR A 139 0.24 -18.89 -10.83
CA THR A 139 1.02 -19.84 -11.63
C THR A 139 0.09 -20.87 -12.24
N ILE A 140 0.09 -21.01 -13.56
CA ILE A 140 -0.67 -22.05 -14.27
C ILE A 140 0.28 -23.22 -14.53
N GLU A 141 -0.01 -24.37 -13.92
CA GLU A 141 0.71 -25.63 -14.09
C GLU A 141 -0.06 -26.56 -15.05
N GLU A 142 0.47 -27.76 -15.31
CA GLU A 142 -0.14 -28.73 -16.24
C GLU A 142 -1.52 -29.24 -15.74
N ASP A 143 -1.66 -29.43 -14.43
CA ASP A 143 -2.82 -30.06 -13.79
C ASP A 143 -3.56 -29.16 -12.80
N ARG A 144 -3.10 -27.92 -12.59
CA ARG A 144 -3.69 -26.98 -11.61
C ARG A 144 -3.31 -25.53 -11.85
N VAL A 145 -3.99 -24.63 -11.15
CA VAL A 145 -3.59 -23.23 -10.98
C VAL A 145 -3.23 -22.99 -9.52
N VAL A 146 -2.07 -22.41 -9.25
CA VAL A 146 -1.60 -22.08 -7.90
C VAL A 146 -1.66 -20.57 -7.70
N PHE A 147 -2.22 -20.16 -6.57
CA PHE A 147 -2.25 -18.78 -6.09
C PHE A 147 -1.42 -18.69 -4.82
N ALA A 148 -0.45 -17.78 -4.76
CA ALA A 148 0.43 -17.67 -3.61
C ALA A 148 0.83 -16.23 -3.30
N ALA A 149 0.67 -15.79 -2.06
CA ALA A 149 1.51 -14.73 -1.50
C ALA A 149 2.80 -15.32 -1.01
N ASP A 150 3.91 -14.66 -1.31
CA ASP A 150 5.21 -15.02 -0.77
C ASP A 150 5.19 -14.88 0.77
N PRO A 151 5.88 -15.77 1.49
CA PRO A 151 6.03 -15.62 2.93
C PRO A 151 6.86 -14.37 3.24
N LEU A 152 6.56 -13.73 4.36
CA LEU A 152 7.25 -12.54 4.85
C LEU A 152 7.76 -12.75 6.27
N PRO A 153 8.71 -11.94 6.75
CA PRO A 153 9.24 -12.07 8.11
C PRO A 153 8.19 -12.07 9.24
N ASP A 154 7.03 -11.45 9.01
CA ASP A 154 5.91 -11.35 9.95
C ASP A 154 4.81 -12.41 9.75
N ARG A 155 4.80 -13.11 8.61
CA ARG A 155 3.72 -14.05 8.27
C ARG A 155 4.14 -15.16 7.30
N GLU A 156 3.57 -16.33 7.49
CA GLU A 156 3.68 -17.42 6.52
C GLU A 156 3.04 -17.06 5.18
N SER A 157 3.39 -17.79 4.14
CA SER A 157 2.77 -17.66 2.82
C SER A 157 1.29 -17.97 2.91
N GLU A 158 0.47 -17.28 2.12
CA GLU A 158 -0.90 -17.71 1.89
C GLU A 158 -0.98 -18.41 0.53
N ARG A 159 -1.50 -19.64 0.48
CA ARG A 159 -1.48 -20.46 -0.72
C ARG A 159 -2.79 -21.16 -0.98
N TRP A 160 -3.20 -21.15 -2.23
CA TRP A 160 -4.40 -21.80 -2.74
C TRP A 160 -4.07 -22.52 -4.04
N GLU A 161 -4.85 -23.55 -4.34
CA GLU A 161 -4.85 -24.17 -5.66
C GLU A 161 -6.26 -24.29 -6.19
N TRP A 162 -6.38 -24.34 -7.51
CA TRP A 162 -7.59 -24.70 -8.22
C TRP A 162 -7.29 -25.86 -9.16
N THR A 163 -8.15 -26.88 -9.13
CA THR A 163 -8.19 -27.95 -10.13
C THR A 163 -9.63 -28.14 -10.60
N PRO A 164 -9.86 -28.68 -11.81
CA PRO A 164 -11.21 -29.01 -12.26
C PRO A 164 -11.95 -29.97 -11.33
N ALA A 165 -11.23 -30.88 -10.67
CA ALA A 165 -11.81 -31.91 -9.81
C ALA A 165 -12.15 -31.41 -8.39
N SER A 166 -11.30 -30.55 -7.81
CA SER A 166 -11.44 -30.10 -6.42
C SER A 166 -11.99 -28.70 -6.27
N GLY A 167 -12.03 -27.91 -7.34
CA GLY A 167 -12.28 -26.47 -7.25
C GLY A 167 -11.16 -25.74 -6.50
N LEU A 168 -11.45 -24.49 -6.15
CA LEU A 168 -10.55 -23.58 -5.44
C LEU A 168 -10.48 -23.95 -3.96
N ARG A 169 -9.29 -24.20 -3.45
CA ARG A 169 -9.07 -24.59 -2.05
C ARG A 169 -7.73 -24.08 -1.51
N GLN A 170 -7.70 -23.81 -0.21
CA GLN A 170 -6.46 -23.46 0.48
C GLN A 170 -5.55 -24.70 0.58
N ILE A 171 -4.24 -24.48 0.46
CA ILE A 171 -3.21 -25.51 0.64
C ILE A 171 -2.25 -25.11 1.76
N ALA A 172 -1.29 -25.99 2.07
CA ALA A 172 -0.34 -25.75 3.15
C ALA A 172 0.47 -24.47 2.90
N SER A 173 0.60 -23.66 3.96
CA SER A 173 1.49 -22.52 4.01
C SER A 173 2.96 -22.96 4.05
N GLU A 174 3.83 -22.06 3.64
CA GLU A 174 5.28 -22.15 3.75
C GLU A 174 5.75 -21.07 4.72
N ALA A 175 6.67 -21.44 5.60
CA ALA A 175 7.30 -20.52 6.51
C ALA A 175 8.29 -19.63 5.76
N PHE A 176 8.42 -18.39 6.22
CA PHE A 176 9.47 -17.49 5.74
C PHE A 176 10.85 -18.08 6.02
N THR A 177 11.71 -18.03 5.01
CA THR A 177 13.12 -18.44 5.11
C THR A 177 13.98 -17.35 4.51
N ALA A 178 14.94 -16.84 5.28
CA ALA A 178 15.91 -15.88 4.78
C ALA A 178 16.79 -16.51 3.69
N ASP A 179 17.18 -15.69 2.71
CA ASP A 179 18.09 -16.09 1.65
C ASP A 179 19.52 -16.11 2.18
N ASN A 180 20.02 -17.31 2.48
CA ASN A 180 21.39 -17.53 2.97
C ASN A 180 22.48 -17.23 1.92
N ALA A 181 22.12 -17.04 0.65
CA ALA A 181 23.06 -16.56 -0.36
C ALA A 181 23.29 -15.05 -0.25
N LYS A 182 22.40 -14.31 0.44
CA LYS A 182 22.51 -12.86 0.64
C LYS A 182 23.06 -12.50 2.01
N GLY A 183 23.87 -11.45 2.04
CA GLY A 183 24.44 -10.90 3.26
C GLY A 183 24.80 -9.43 3.14
N TRP A 184 25.80 -9.00 3.91
CA TRP A 184 26.23 -7.61 4.00
C TRP A 184 26.70 -7.00 2.67
N ASP A 185 27.33 -7.81 1.82
CA ASP A 185 27.82 -7.37 0.51
C ASP A 185 26.68 -7.09 -0.48
N ASP A 186 25.47 -7.61 -0.22
CA ASP A 186 24.27 -7.39 -1.03
C ASP A 186 23.49 -6.12 -0.62
N VAL A 187 23.84 -5.52 0.52
CA VAL A 187 23.26 -4.26 0.99
C VAL A 187 23.88 -3.11 0.18
N THR A 188 23.36 -2.92 -1.02
CA THR A 188 23.81 -1.93 -2.02
C THR A 188 22.63 -1.09 -2.52
N PRO A 189 22.88 0.10 -3.12
CA PRO A 189 21.81 0.98 -3.63
C PRO A 189 20.85 0.32 -4.61
N ASP A 190 21.32 -0.64 -5.40
CA ASP A 190 20.49 -1.38 -6.36
C ASP A 190 19.96 -2.71 -5.78
N GLY A 191 20.53 -3.19 -4.67
CA GLY A 191 20.18 -4.46 -4.04
C GLY A 191 19.11 -4.37 -2.96
N VAL A 192 18.91 -3.19 -2.37
CA VAL A 192 17.93 -2.96 -1.30
C VAL A 192 17.22 -1.63 -1.51
N THR A 193 15.90 -1.67 -1.59
CA THR A 193 15.06 -0.47 -1.73
C THR A 193 14.04 -0.33 -0.60
N HIS A 194 13.64 -1.45 0.00
CA HIS A 194 12.72 -1.48 1.12
C HIS A 194 13.44 -1.95 2.38
N PRO A 195 13.24 -1.32 3.56
CA PRO A 195 13.96 -1.73 4.76
C PRO A 195 13.59 -3.14 5.25
N GLY A 196 12.38 -3.61 4.94
CA GLY A 196 11.97 -4.99 5.20
C GLY A 196 12.79 -6.04 4.43
N ASP A 197 13.42 -5.69 3.31
CA ASP A 197 14.23 -6.63 2.51
C ASP A 197 15.41 -7.20 3.32
N LEU A 198 15.96 -6.38 4.23
CA LEU A 198 17.10 -6.77 5.08
C LEU A 198 16.76 -7.94 6.03
N MET A 199 15.49 -8.12 6.39
CA MET A 199 15.03 -9.25 7.20
C MET A 199 15.20 -10.59 6.48
N GLY A 200 15.23 -10.56 5.14
CA GLY A 200 15.41 -11.74 4.30
C GLY A 200 16.85 -12.00 3.87
N PHE A 201 17.82 -11.22 4.33
CA PHE A 201 19.23 -11.47 4.01
C PHE A 201 19.81 -12.34 5.11
N GLY A 202 20.11 -13.62 4.82
CA GLY A 202 20.54 -14.59 5.84
C GLY A 202 21.77 -14.13 6.62
N GLY A 203 22.72 -13.44 5.96
CA GLY A 203 23.88 -12.85 6.63
C GLY A 203 23.59 -11.69 7.60
N LEU A 204 22.37 -11.18 7.64
CA LEU A 204 21.91 -10.12 8.54
C LEU A 204 20.88 -10.62 9.55
N THR A 205 20.10 -11.68 9.23
CA THR A 205 18.98 -12.16 10.05
C THR A 205 19.38 -12.37 11.50
N ASP A 206 20.46 -13.09 11.79
CA ASP A 206 20.91 -13.34 13.17
C ASP A 206 21.20 -12.04 13.94
N ALA A 207 21.87 -11.07 13.30
CA ALA A 207 22.19 -9.79 13.93
C ALA A 207 20.94 -8.94 14.18
N ILE A 208 19.94 -9.01 13.30
CA ILE A 208 18.64 -8.37 13.51
C ILE A 208 17.89 -9.06 14.66
N GLU A 209 17.83 -10.39 14.65
CA GLU A 209 17.14 -11.17 15.67
C GLU A 209 17.76 -10.99 17.06
N ASP A 210 19.09 -10.91 17.16
CA ASP A 210 19.80 -10.61 18.41
C ASP A 210 19.44 -9.24 18.99
N LEU A 211 19.25 -8.23 18.13
CA LEU A 211 18.86 -6.88 18.55
C LEU A 211 17.39 -6.81 18.99
N LEU A 212 16.51 -7.59 18.33
CA LEU A 212 15.07 -7.57 18.57
C LEU A 212 14.64 -8.48 19.73
N GLY A 213 15.27 -9.65 19.88
CA GLY A 213 14.88 -10.65 20.88
C GLY A 213 13.39 -10.99 20.79
N SER A 214 12.65 -10.78 21.89
CA SER A 214 11.22 -11.05 21.94
C SER A 214 10.36 -10.12 21.07
N ASP A 215 10.91 -8.97 20.66
CA ASP A 215 10.17 -7.96 19.88
C ASP A 215 10.20 -8.24 18.36
N ARG A 216 10.77 -9.38 17.94
CA ARG A 216 10.96 -9.73 16.53
C ARG A 216 9.68 -9.64 15.71
N GLN A 217 8.61 -10.26 16.21
CA GLN A 217 7.33 -10.29 15.47
C GLN A 217 6.73 -8.89 15.34
N SER A 218 6.66 -8.13 16.44
CA SER A 218 6.12 -6.77 16.41
C SER A 218 6.96 -5.83 15.54
N PHE A 219 8.27 -5.99 15.49
CA PHE A 219 9.11 -5.23 14.56
C PHE A 219 8.85 -5.63 13.10
N ALA A 220 8.75 -6.93 12.82
CA ALA A 220 8.49 -7.47 11.49
C ALA A 220 7.17 -6.90 10.92
N GLU A 221 6.08 -6.93 11.70
CA GLU A 221 4.76 -6.40 11.32
C GLU A 221 4.80 -4.91 10.91
N LEU A 222 5.75 -4.14 11.45
CA LEU A 222 5.94 -2.74 11.12
C LEU A 222 6.85 -2.55 9.88
N ILE A 223 7.98 -3.26 9.83
CA ILE A 223 9.05 -2.98 8.86
C ILE A 223 8.76 -3.51 7.45
N VAL A 224 7.87 -4.51 7.31
CA VAL A 224 7.46 -5.05 6.00
C VAL A 224 6.33 -4.24 5.35
N GLY A 225 5.80 -3.22 6.05
CA GLY A 225 4.69 -2.41 5.60
C GLY A 225 5.05 -1.43 4.46
N ILE A 226 4.35 -0.30 4.39
CA ILE A 226 4.66 0.75 3.40
C ILE A 226 5.92 1.48 3.87
N GLY A 227 6.95 1.47 3.05
CA GLY A 227 8.20 2.15 3.36
C GLY A 227 9.12 2.28 2.17
N SER A 228 10.28 2.88 2.43
CA SER A 228 11.41 2.90 1.51
C SER A 228 12.68 3.20 2.29
N GLY A 229 13.82 2.91 1.68
CA GLY A 229 15.12 3.31 2.19
C GLY A 229 16.01 3.91 1.10
N THR A 230 17.06 4.58 1.55
CA THR A 230 18.05 5.22 0.70
C THR A 230 19.45 4.99 1.27
N PHE A 231 20.46 5.09 0.40
CA PHE A 231 21.85 5.07 0.81
C PHE A 231 22.37 6.49 1.00
N GLU A 232 22.79 6.81 2.22
CA GLU A 232 23.36 8.10 2.57
C GLU A 232 24.51 7.94 3.56
N ASN A 233 25.63 8.63 3.30
CA ASN A 233 26.80 8.67 4.20
C ASN A 233 27.35 7.28 4.60
N GLY A 234 27.26 6.29 3.71
CA GLY A 234 27.71 4.91 3.96
C GLY A 234 26.72 4.03 4.72
N TYR A 235 25.50 4.50 4.97
CA TYR A 235 24.42 3.74 5.58
C TYR A 235 23.31 3.54 4.57
N PHE A 236 22.72 2.34 4.56
CA PHE A 236 21.33 2.20 4.16
C PHE A 236 20.46 2.67 5.32
N VAL A 237 19.53 3.57 5.06
CA VAL A 237 18.59 4.10 6.05
C VAL A 237 17.20 3.96 5.46
N GLY A 238 16.30 3.29 6.16
CA GLY A 238 14.92 3.13 5.71
C GLY A 238 13.94 3.04 6.86
N SER A 239 12.69 3.37 6.56
CA SER A 239 11.59 3.22 7.48
C SER A 239 10.35 2.72 6.76
N ALA A 240 9.53 1.99 7.49
CA ALA A 240 8.23 1.51 7.02
C ALA A 240 7.19 1.56 8.14
N CYS A 241 5.94 1.41 7.76
CA CYS A 241 4.81 1.41 8.69
C CYS A 241 3.64 0.56 8.16
N PRO A 242 2.75 0.07 9.04
CA PRO A 242 1.57 -0.64 8.60
C PRO A 242 0.63 0.25 7.79
N LYS A 243 0.07 -0.30 6.71
CA LYS A 243 -0.72 0.39 5.67
C LYS A 243 -1.78 1.38 6.19
N PHE A 244 -2.38 1.12 7.35
CA PHE A 244 -3.51 1.90 7.89
C PHE A 244 -3.17 2.79 9.09
N ILE A 245 -2.00 2.60 9.73
CA ILE A 245 -1.67 3.26 11.00
C ILE A 245 -0.28 3.92 10.99
N CYS A 246 0.20 4.35 9.83
CA CYS A 246 1.51 5.00 9.66
C CYS A 246 1.74 6.24 10.54
N LEU A 247 0.68 6.91 10.97
CA LEU A 247 0.78 8.07 11.87
C LEU A 247 0.99 7.67 13.33
N GLU A 248 0.77 6.40 13.66
CA GLU A 248 0.71 5.91 15.04
C GLU A 248 1.77 4.85 15.32
N ALA A 249 2.21 4.12 14.30
CA ALA A 249 3.23 3.09 14.41
C ALA A 249 4.17 3.04 13.20
N GLY A 250 5.39 2.58 13.41
CA GLY A 250 6.36 2.38 12.35
C GLY A 250 7.70 1.87 12.84
N ALA A 251 8.52 1.37 11.93
CA ALA A 251 9.86 0.86 12.19
C ALA A 251 10.90 1.51 11.27
N PHE A 252 12.15 1.46 11.71
CA PHE A 252 13.30 2.13 11.13
C PHE A 252 14.53 1.23 11.26
N ILE A 253 15.33 1.18 10.19
CA ILE A 253 16.64 0.51 10.16
C ILE A 253 17.67 1.49 9.62
N ALA A 254 18.82 1.56 10.29
CA ALA A 254 20.06 2.03 9.69
C ALA A 254 21.09 0.90 9.69
N ALA A 255 21.59 0.54 8.51
CA ALA A 255 22.56 -0.53 8.30
C ALA A 255 23.82 0.05 7.65
N ASN A 256 24.99 -0.25 8.20
CA ASN A 256 26.27 0.09 7.59
C ASN A 256 26.92 -1.19 7.07
N PRO A 257 26.92 -1.42 5.75
CA PRO A 257 27.49 -2.64 5.17
C PRO A 257 29.01 -2.75 5.34
N ALA A 258 29.72 -1.62 5.35
CA ALA A 258 31.18 -1.64 5.47
C ALA A 258 31.64 -2.09 6.87
N ASP A 259 30.92 -1.66 7.91
CA ASP A 259 31.23 -2.00 9.30
C ASP A 259 30.39 -3.19 9.81
N GLN A 260 29.48 -3.73 8.98
CA GLN A 260 28.53 -4.79 9.33
C GLN A 260 27.77 -4.51 10.63
N THR A 261 27.23 -3.29 10.76
CA THR A 261 26.50 -2.84 11.96
C THR A 261 25.05 -2.45 11.66
N LEU A 262 24.16 -2.77 12.59
CA LEU A 262 22.73 -2.49 12.52
C LEU A 262 22.28 -1.62 13.69
N TYR A 263 21.30 -0.77 13.38
CA TYR A 263 20.65 0.12 14.33
C TYR A 263 19.15 0.10 14.03
N LEU A 264 18.36 -0.36 14.98
CA LEU A 264 16.93 -0.56 14.86
C LEU A 264 16.18 0.41 15.75
N ALA A 265 15.12 0.99 15.23
CA ALA A 265 14.16 1.71 16.04
C ALA A 265 12.74 1.38 15.59
N TRP A 266 11.80 1.35 16.52
CA TRP A 266 10.40 1.18 16.19
C TRP A 266 9.51 1.85 17.22
N LYS A 267 8.32 2.24 16.79
CA LYS A 267 7.28 2.80 17.62
C LYS A 267 6.04 1.93 17.46
N PRO A 268 5.67 1.16 18.50
CA PRO A 268 4.36 0.54 18.55
C PRO A 268 3.25 1.59 18.71
N GLU A 269 2.02 1.22 18.35
CA GLU A 269 0.84 2.04 18.57
C GLU A 269 0.68 2.39 20.06
N GLY A 270 0.39 3.64 20.38
CA GLY A 270 0.22 4.09 21.78
C GLY A 270 1.50 4.08 22.64
N GLU A 271 2.63 3.59 22.13
CA GLU A 271 3.88 3.45 22.88
C GLU A 271 4.96 4.44 22.43
N LYS A 272 6.03 4.50 23.23
CA LYS A 272 7.23 5.30 22.94
C LYS A 272 8.12 4.57 21.93
N ILE A 273 8.97 5.34 21.27
CA ILE A 273 10.02 4.79 20.40
C ILE A 273 10.97 3.93 21.23
N ILE A 274 11.19 2.70 20.75
CA ILE A 274 12.18 1.76 21.23
C ILE A 274 13.37 1.81 20.26
N VAL A 275 14.57 1.67 20.80
CA VAL A 275 15.84 1.79 20.06
C VAL A 275 16.82 0.70 20.51
N ARG A 276 17.48 0.06 19.55
CA ARG A 276 18.49 -0.99 19.77
C ARG A 276 19.63 -0.85 18.75
N PRO A 277 20.91 -0.84 19.18
CA PRO A 277 21.39 -0.70 20.58
C PRO A 277 21.02 0.67 21.18
N ALA A 278 21.53 1.02 22.38
CA ALA A 278 21.21 2.31 22.97
C ALA A 278 21.68 3.47 22.07
N VAL A 279 20.89 4.55 21.95
CA VAL A 279 21.19 5.68 21.03
C VAL A 279 22.56 6.31 21.25
N THR A 280 23.15 6.19 22.44
CA THR A 280 24.52 6.63 22.73
C THR A 280 25.59 5.90 21.94
N GLU A 281 25.30 4.68 21.49
CA GLU A 281 26.17 3.81 20.70
C GLU A 281 25.99 4.07 19.19
N TRP A 282 24.98 4.86 18.81
CA TRP A 282 24.69 5.11 17.41
C TRP A 282 25.66 6.16 16.82
N PRO A 283 26.22 5.89 15.64
CA PRO A 283 27.08 6.83 14.94
C PRO A 283 26.28 8.05 14.51
N LYS A 284 26.99 9.16 14.29
CA LYS A 284 26.35 10.46 13.99
C LYS A 284 25.39 10.40 12.79
N PRO A 285 25.71 9.74 11.66
CA PRO A 285 24.76 9.63 10.53
C PRO A 285 23.45 8.92 10.93
N ALA A 286 23.54 7.75 11.57
CA ALA A 286 22.37 7.00 12.02
C ALA A 286 21.51 7.75 13.04
N ARG A 287 22.13 8.50 13.98
CA ARG A 287 21.38 9.34 14.94
C ARG A 287 20.62 10.49 14.30
N LEU A 288 21.18 11.08 13.24
CA LEU A 288 20.50 12.16 12.52
C LEU A 288 19.29 11.62 11.79
N ALA A 289 19.44 10.50 11.08
CA ALA A 289 18.33 9.81 10.43
C ALA A 289 17.24 9.40 11.42
N LEU A 290 17.62 8.82 12.57
CA LEU A 290 16.68 8.47 13.64
C LEU A 290 15.91 9.69 14.14
N ARG A 291 16.60 10.81 14.38
CA ARG A 291 15.97 12.04 14.84
C ARG A 291 14.94 12.55 13.82
N ASP A 292 15.30 12.53 12.55
CA ASP A 292 14.46 13.07 11.48
C ASP A 292 13.20 12.20 11.31
N TRP A 293 13.34 10.87 11.37
CA TRP A 293 12.21 9.95 11.43
C TRP A 293 11.36 10.12 12.69
N ALA A 294 11.98 10.21 13.87
CA ALA A 294 11.28 10.35 15.14
C ALA A 294 10.49 11.67 15.25
N ALA A 295 10.88 12.72 14.51
CA ALA A 295 10.21 14.02 14.53
C ALA A 295 8.77 13.99 13.99
N GLN A 296 8.37 12.92 13.30
CA GLN A 296 7.00 12.74 12.82
C GLN A 296 6.01 12.41 13.95
N TRP A 297 6.51 12.08 15.15
CA TRP A 297 5.70 11.73 16.31
C TRP A 297 5.94 12.72 17.46
N PRO A 298 4.88 13.36 17.98
CA PRO A 298 4.98 14.37 19.03
C PRO A 298 5.34 13.80 20.41
#